data_AF-A0A401Z8C9-F1
#
_entry.id   AF-A0A401Z8C9-F1
#
_cell.length_a   1.000
_cell.length_b   1.000
_cell.length_c   1.000
_cell.angle_alpha   90.00
_cell.angle_beta   90.00
_cell.angle_gamma   90.00
#
_symmetry.space_group_name_H-M   'P 1'
#
loop_
_entity.id
_entity.type
_entity.pdbx_description
1 polymer ?
#
loop_
_entity_poly.entity_id
_entity_poly.type
_entity_poly.pdbx_seq_one_letter_code
_entity_poly.pdbx_strand_id
1 'polypeptide(L)'
;MNLIEQVKDALVQPRPQERASKLEQLSDNFEYAQDLKEEEIVESVTQLLVVALQEKDPEAKESFFHAMNAAVVHHQKEKIGERVDWDILVAALPGLEKPYLDYAFNMLSLSRRERYLSVLSSYTRSEDAEISELARDAMDDLQYTLAHPSASQGEEPSVPDQ
;
A
#
# COMPACT_ATOMS: atom_id res chain seq x y z
N MET A 1 -8.76 -18.17 9.36
CA MET A 1 -7.88 -17.18 10.03
C MET A 1 -8.73 -15.95 10.35
N ASN A 2 -8.50 -15.29 11.50
CA ASN A 2 -9.21 -14.03 11.81
C ASN A 2 -8.25 -12.85 11.60
N LEU A 3 -8.36 -12.19 10.45
CA LEU A 3 -7.46 -11.11 10.05
C LEU A 3 -7.54 -9.92 11.01
N ILE A 4 -8.76 -9.52 11.38
CA ILE A 4 -9.02 -8.39 12.27
C ILE A 4 -8.43 -8.62 13.67
N GLU A 5 -8.48 -9.85 14.18
CA GLU A 5 -7.82 -10.17 15.47
C GLU A 5 -6.29 -10.05 15.38
N GLN A 6 -5.68 -10.44 14.27
CA GLN A 6 -4.23 -10.30 14.08
C GLN A 6 -3.79 -8.84 13.96
N VAL A 7 -4.58 -8.01 13.26
CA VAL A 7 -4.36 -6.56 13.23
C VAL A 7 -4.42 -6.01 14.64
N LYS A 8 -5.47 -6.32 15.40
CA LYS A 8 -5.61 -5.85 16.79
C LYS A 8 -4.43 -6.28 17.65
N ASP A 9 -3.99 -7.52 17.55
CA ASP A 9 -2.82 -8.05 18.26
C ASP A 9 -1.54 -7.26 17.92
N ALA A 10 -1.29 -6.99 16.63
CA ALA A 10 -0.15 -6.18 16.20
C ALA A 10 -0.24 -4.73 16.74
N LEU A 11 -1.44 -4.13 16.70
CA LEU A 11 -1.65 -2.73 17.10
C LEU A 11 -1.49 -2.49 18.61
N VAL A 12 -1.82 -3.47 19.45
CA VAL A 12 -1.71 -3.32 20.92
C VAL A 12 -0.32 -3.64 21.45
N GLN A 13 0.60 -4.07 20.60
CA GLN A 13 1.91 -4.53 21.04
C GLN A 13 2.81 -3.35 21.48
N PRO A 14 3.20 -3.26 22.77
CA PRO A 14 3.88 -2.08 23.30
C PRO A 14 5.35 -1.98 22.89
N ARG A 15 5.95 -3.09 22.47
CA ARG A 15 7.36 -3.16 22.07
C ARG A 15 7.47 -3.04 20.55
N PRO A 16 8.20 -2.06 20.01
CA PRO A 16 8.30 -1.87 18.56
C PRO A 16 8.80 -3.10 17.81
N GLN A 17 9.79 -3.82 18.32
CA GLN A 17 10.33 -5.02 17.66
C GLN A 17 9.30 -6.16 17.58
N GLU A 18 8.55 -6.37 18.66
CA GLU A 18 7.50 -7.41 18.68
C GLU A 18 6.34 -7.01 17.78
N ARG A 19 6.04 -5.71 17.68
CA ARG A 19 5.05 -5.17 16.75
C ARG A 19 5.49 -5.31 15.29
N ALA A 20 6.75 -4.99 14.99
CA ALA A 20 7.33 -5.18 13.66
C ALA A 20 7.22 -6.65 13.21
N SER A 21 7.61 -7.60 14.08
CA SER A 21 7.48 -9.04 13.79
C SER A 21 6.03 -9.48 13.55
N LYS A 22 5.05 -8.89 14.27
CA LYS A 22 3.63 -9.16 14.04
C LYS A 22 3.12 -8.57 12.73
N LEU A 23 3.62 -7.39 12.36
CA LEU A 23 3.29 -6.74 11.09
C LEU A 23 3.91 -7.49 9.89
N GLU A 24 5.10 -8.07 10.05
CA GLU A 24 5.71 -8.95 9.06
C GLU A 24 4.85 -10.21 8.84
N GLN A 25 4.43 -10.89 9.92
CA GLN A 25 3.48 -12.02 9.82
C GLN A 25 2.15 -11.62 9.17
N LEU A 26 1.69 -10.40 9.44
CA LEU A 26 0.48 -9.87 8.81
C LEU A 26 0.69 -9.61 7.30
N SER A 27 1.88 -9.14 6.91
CA SER A 27 2.28 -8.99 5.51
C SER A 27 2.24 -10.33 4.77
N ASP A 28 2.84 -11.38 5.34
CA ASP A 28 2.81 -12.74 4.79
C ASP A 28 1.36 -13.23 4.60
N ASN A 29 0.48 -12.89 5.54
CA ASN A 29 -0.92 -13.25 5.43
C ASN A 29 -1.63 -12.50 4.29
N PHE A 30 -1.34 -11.22 4.08
CA PHE A 30 -1.87 -10.49 2.92
C PHE A 30 -1.36 -11.04 1.59
N GLU A 31 -0.14 -11.56 1.56
CA GLU A 31 0.44 -12.11 0.33
C GLU A 31 -0.06 -13.53 0.02
N TYR A 32 -0.10 -14.41 1.03
CA TYR A 32 -0.24 -15.85 0.81
C TYR A 32 -1.56 -16.45 1.31
N ALA A 33 -2.28 -15.79 2.23
CA ALA A 33 -3.49 -16.38 2.78
C ALA A 33 -4.60 -16.43 1.73
N GLN A 34 -5.26 -17.58 1.65
CA GLN A 34 -6.41 -17.78 0.78
C GLN A 34 -7.69 -17.32 1.48
N ASP A 35 -8.67 -16.91 0.69
CA ASP A 35 -10.04 -16.59 1.14
C ASP A 35 -10.16 -15.47 2.18
N LEU A 36 -9.24 -14.50 2.15
CA LEU A 36 -9.41 -13.25 2.90
C LEU A 36 -10.62 -12.47 2.34
N LYS A 37 -11.50 -12.00 3.23
CA LYS A 37 -12.61 -11.16 2.81
C LYS A 37 -12.12 -9.75 2.51
N GLU A 38 -12.58 -9.23 1.39
CA GLU A 38 -12.25 -7.89 0.92
C GLU A 38 -12.55 -6.81 1.97
N GLU A 39 -13.70 -6.88 2.65
CA GLU A 39 -14.07 -5.93 3.71
C GLU A 39 -13.10 -5.98 4.89
N GLU A 40 -12.63 -7.17 5.26
CA GLU A 40 -11.68 -7.36 6.36
C GLU A 40 -10.31 -6.79 5.98
N ILE A 41 -9.88 -6.93 4.72
CA ILE A 41 -8.63 -6.35 4.23
C ILE A 41 -8.71 -4.82 4.23
N VAL A 42 -9.78 -4.24 3.67
CA VAL A 42 -9.97 -2.78 3.64
C VAL A 42 -9.99 -2.20 5.06
N GLU A 43 -10.72 -2.84 5.97
CA GLU A 43 -10.76 -2.43 7.37
C GLU A 43 -9.38 -2.52 8.03
N SER A 44 -8.63 -3.59 7.74
CA SER A 44 -7.26 -3.80 8.25
C SER A 44 -6.32 -2.69 7.79
N VAL A 45 -6.25 -2.44 6.47
CA VAL A 45 -5.39 -1.38 5.90
C VAL A 45 -5.75 -0.02 6.46
N THR A 46 -7.05 0.27 6.61
CA THR A 46 -7.51 1.54 7.19
C THR A 46 -7.04 1.72 8.64
N GLN A 47 -7.12 0.66 9.47
CA GLN A 47 -6.64 0.71 10.85
C GLN A 47 -5.11 0.84 10.93
N LEU A 48 -4.38 0.09 10.11
CA LEU A 48 -2.92 0.16 10.04
C LEU A 48 -2.47 1.56 9.64
N LEU A 49 -3.10 2.19 8.64
CA LEU A 49 -2.73 3.51 8.15
C LEU A 49 -2.81 4.57 9.24
N VAL A 50 -3.89 4.58 10.03
CA VAL A 50 -4.07 5.55 11.12
C VAL A 50 -2.94 5.45 12.16
N VAL A 51 -2.48 4.23 12.46
CA VAL A 51 -1.42 4.00 13.45
C VAL A 51 -0.03 4.23 12.85
N ALA A 52 0.21 3.81 11.61
CA ALA A 52 1.47 3.99 10.89
C ALA A 52 1.90 5.46 10.82
N LEU A 53 0.95 6.37 10.63
CA LEU A 53 1.21 7.80 10.56
C LEU A 53 1.61 8.42 11.92
N GLN A 54 1.35 7.71 13.03
CA GLN A 54 1.70 8.14 14.40
C GLN A 54 2.93 7.39 14.95
N GLU A 55 3.36 6.32 14.29
CA GLU A 55 4.49 5.51 14.71
C GLU A 55 5.79 6.31 14.63
N LYS A 56 6.61 6.17 15.68
CA LYS A 56 7.88 6.88 15.85
C LYS A 56 9.08 5.98 15.71
N ASP A 57 8.92 4.69 15.98
CA ASP A 57 9.95 3.71 15.78
C ASP A 57 10.08 3.39 14.27
N PRO A 58 11.24 3.65 13.64
CA PRO A 58 11.37 3.54 12.18
C PRO A 58 11.15 2.12 11.66
N GLU A 59 11.60 1.10 12.39
CA GLU A 59 11.46 -0.32 12.04
C GLU A 59 9.99 -0.72 12.07
N ALA A 60 9.29 -0.43 13.17
CA ALA A 60 7.85 -0.70 13.25
C ALA A 60 7.06 0.09 12.20
N LYS A 61 7.43 1.35 11.93
CA LYS A 61 6.80 2.18 10.92
C LYS A 61 6.97 1.59 9.52
N GLU A 62 8.17 1.14 9.17
CA GLU A 62 8.42 0.45 7.91
C GLU A 62 7.57 -0.81 7.78
N SER A 63 7.49 -1.64 8.83
CA SER A 63 6.64 -2.84 8.81
C SER A 63 5.16 -2.51 8.61
N PHE A 64 4.67 -1.38 9.13
CA PHE A 64 3.30 -0.93 8.85
C PHE A 64 3.08 -0.64 7.37
N PHE A 65 3.97 0.15 6.76
CA PHE A 65 3.88 0.49 5.35
C PHE A 65 4.04 -0.74 4.46
N HIS A 66 4.97 -1.63 4.80
CA HIS A 66 5.17 -2.89 4.11
C HIS A 66 3.91 -3.78 4.14
N ALA A 67 3.30 -3.98 5.31
CA ALA A 67 2.09 -4.79 5.44
C ALA A 67 0.90 -4.20 4.67
N MET A 68 0.71 -2.87 4.71
CA MET A 68 -0.32 -2.20 3.90
C MET A 68 -0.04 -2.34 2.40
N ASN A 69 1.22 -2.22 1.99
CA ASN A 69 1.61 -2.37 0.60
C ASN A 69 1.36 -3.79 0.09
N ALA A 70 1.69 -4.82 0.88
CA ALA A 70 1.38 -6.21 0.55
C ALA A 70 -0.12 -6.42 0.35
N ALA A 71 -0.96 -5.86 1.24
CA ALA A 71 -2.41 -5.91 1.09
C ALA A 71 -2.90 -5.28 -0.23
N VAL A 72 -2.33 -4.14 -0.63
CA VAL A 72 -2.75 -3.45 -1.86
C VAL A 72 -2.23 -4.17 -3.11
N VAL A 73 -0.99 -4.67 -3.08
CA VAL A 73 -0.33 -5.31 -4.22
C VAL A 73 -0.91 -6.69 -4.52
N HIS A 74 -1.13 -7.52 -3.51
CA HIS A 74 -1.56 -8.91 -3.70
C HIS A 74 -3.07 -9.09 -3.84
N HIS A 75 -3.85 -8.06 -3.49
CA HIS A 75 -5.32 -8.05 -3.63
C HIS A 75 -5.80 -7.00 -4.65
N GLN A 76 -5.07 -6.84 -5.76
CA GLN A 76 -5.46 -5.93 -6.85
C GLN A 76 -6.75 -6.38 -7.56
N LYS A 77 -7.02 -7.69 -7.61
CA LYS A 77 -8.25 -8.23 -8.20
C LYS A 77 -9.49 -7.78 -7.41
N GLU A 78 -9.37 -7.73 -6.10
CA GLU A 78 -10.36 -7.22 -5.16
C GLU A 78 -10.31 -5.69 -5.03
N LYS A 79 -9.40 -5.03 -5.76
CA LYS A 79 -9.31 -3.57 -5.87
C LYS A 79 -9.16 -2.87 -4.51
N ILE A 80 -8.40 -3.46 -3.60
CA ILE A 80 -8.20 -2.91 -2.24
C ILE A 80 -7.70 -1.47 -2.29
N GLY A 81 -6.74 -1.17 -3.18
CA GLY A 81 -6.26 0.20 -3.40
C GLY A 81 -7.38 1.20 -3.75
N GLU A 82 -8.38 0.79 -4.55
CA GLU A 82 -9.50 1.65 -4.95
C GLU A 82 -10.47 1.92 -3.78
N ARG A 83 -10.60 0.97 -2.84
CA ARG A 83 -11.58 1.01 -1.73
C ARG A 83 -11.09 1.75 -0.50
N VAL A 84 -9.77 1.77 -0.26
CA VAL A 84 -9.20 2.52 0.87
C VAL A 84 -9.22 4.03 0.60
N ASP A 85 -9.52 4.81 1.64
CA ASP A 85 -9.43 6.27 1.57
C ASP A 85 -8.02 6.76 1.95
N TRP A 86 -7.24 7.09 0.93
CA TRP A 86 -5.85 7.53 1.08
C TRP A 86 -5.70 9.02 1.38
N ASP A 87 -6.78 9.78 1.56
CA ASP A 87 -6.66 11.24 1.78
C ASP A 87 -5.84 11.59 3.04
N ILE A 88 -5.89 10.74 4.09
CA ILE A 88 -5.04 10.91 5.28
C ILE A 88 -3.56 10.63 4.99
N LEU A 89 -3.25 9.72 4.07
CA LEU A 89 -1.89 9.45 3.61
C LEU A 89 -1.38 10.63 2.78
N VAL A 90 -2.19 11.12 1.84
CA VAL A 90 -1.88 12.30 1.01
C VAL A 90 -1.55 13.51 1.87
N ALA A 91 -2.33 13.78 2.92
CA ALA A 91 -2.08 14.88 3.84
C ALA A 91 -0.75 14.73 4.62
N ALA A 92 -0.29 13.50 4.83
CA ALA A 92 0.93 13.19 5.57
C ALA A 92 2.20 13.16 4.72
N LEU A 93 2.11 13.03 3.38
CA LEU A 93 3.26 12.89 2.48
C LEU A 93 4.39 13.91 2.72
N PRO A 94 4.13 15.21 2.96
CA PRO A 94 5.22 16.18 3.16
C PRO A 94 6.10 15.90 4.39
N GLY A 95 5.60 15.13 5.35
CA GLY A 95 6.32 14.76 6.57
C GLY A 95 6.87 13.32 6.55
N LEU A 96 6.69 12.58 5.46
CA LEU A 96 7.22 11.22 5.35
C LEU A 96 8.68 11.24 4.90
N GLU A 97 9.47 10.38 5.53
CA GLU A 97 10.82 10.07 5.06
C GLU A 97 10.76 9.25 3.78
N LYS A 98 11.83 9.33 3.00
CA LYS A 98 11.94 8.77 1.66
C LYS A 98 11.56 7.29 1.53
N PRO A 99 11.97 6.36 2.41
CA PRO A 99 11.53 4.96 2.32
C PRO A 99 10.01 4.80 2.40
N TYR A 100 9.34 5.66 3.16
CA TYR A 100 7.89 5.63 3.30
C TYR A 100 7.17 6.29 2.12
N LEU A 101 7.83 7.21 1.41
CA LEU A 101 7.30 7.82 0.19
C LEU A 101 7.17 6.80 -0.94
N ASP A 102 8.12 5.88 -1.07
CA ASP A 102 8.06 4.78 -2.05
C ASP A 102 6.77 3.95 -1.87
N TYR A 103 6.57 3.41 -0.67
CA TYR A 103 5.32 2.70 -0.33
C TYR A 103 4.08 3.56 -0.55
N ALA A 104 4.12 4.83 -0.13
CA ALA A 104 2.97 5.72 -0.28
C ALA A 104 2.62 5.96 -1.76
N PHE A 105 3.61 6.20 -2.61
CA PHE A 105 3.41 6.42 -4.04
C PHE A 105 2.88 5.16 -4.73
N ASN A 106 3.40 3.98 -4.38
CA ASN A 106 2.88 2.72 -4.90
C ASN A 106 1.41 2.47 -4.49
N MET A 107 1.04 2.72 -3.22
CA MET A 107 -0.36 2.60 -2.79
C MET A 107 -1.27 3.61 -3.50
N LEU A 108 -0.80 4.84 -3.75
CA LEU A 108 -1.55 5.85 -4.50
C LEU A 108 -1.69 5.48 -5.98
N SER A 109 -0.68 4.90 -6.63
CA SER A 109 -0.77 4.45 -8.02
C SER A 109 -1.78 3.33 -8.19
N LEU A 110 -1.82 2.39 -7.23
CA LEU A 110 -2.77 1.28 -7.19
C LEU A 110 -4.18 1.68 -6.74
N SER A 111 -4.39 2.92 -6.31
CA SER A 111 -5.71 3.41 -5.92
C SER A 111 -6.66 3.67 -7.10
N ARG A 112 -6.13 3.84 -8.31
CA ARG A 112 -6.87 4.24 -9.52
C ARG A 112 -7.77 5.47 -9.34
N ARG A 113 -7.40 6.38 -8.43
CA ARG A 113 -8.12 7.64 -8.24
C ARG A 113 -7.36 8.76 -8.95
N GLU A 114 -7.92 9.22 -10.07
CA GLU A 114 -7.35 10.30 -10.90
C GLU A 114 -6.93 11.53 -10.08
N ARG A 115 -7.67 11.85 -9.01
CA ARG A 115 -7.36 12.99 -8.12
C ARG A 115 -5.93 12.96 -7.57
N TYR A 116 -5.32 11.78 -7.38
CA TYR A 116 -3.96 11.65 -6.85
C TYR A 116 -2.87 11.88 -7.90
N LEU A 117 -3.19 11.98 -9.20
CA LEU A 117 -2.21 12.40 -10.21
C LEU A 117 -1.63 13.78 -9.90
N SER A 118 -2.48 14.70 -9.45
CA SER A 118 -2.05 16.05 -9.07
C SER A 118 -1.09 16.04 -7.87
N VAL A 119 -1.31 15.11 -6.93
CA VAL A 119 -0.46 14.91 -5.75
C VAL A 119 0.91 14.40 -6.18
N LEU A 120 0.96 13.29 -6.93
CA LEU A 120 2.21 12.70 -7.41
C LEU A 120 2.98 13.67 -8.32
N SER A 121 2.29 14.42 -9.18
CA SER A 121 2.89 15.42 -10.05
C SER A 121 3.69 16.48 -9.29
N SER A 122 3.26 16.85 -8.08
CA SER A 122 4.01 17.80 -7.25
C SER A 122 5.39 17.28 -6.83
N TYR A 123 5.56 15.96 -6.71
CA TYR A 123 6.82 15.31 -6.32
C TYR A 123 7.76 15.03 -7.52
N THR A 124 7.26 15.03 -8.76
CA THR A 124 8.11 14.88 -9.98
C THR A 124 9.08 16.03 -10.23
N ARG A 125 8.98 17.10 -9.42
CA ARG A 125 9.87 18.28 -9.43
C ARG A 125 10.70 18.38 -8.16
N SER A 126 10.75 17.33 -7.34
CA SER A 126 11.60 17.25 -6.16
C SER A 126 13.06 17.49 -6.53
N GLU A 127 13.82 18.15 -5.64
CA GLU A 127 15.27 18.28 -5.77
C GLU A 127 15.99 16.95 -5.50
N ASP A 128 15.35 16.03 -4.76
CA ASP A 128 15.82 14.66 -4.62
C ASP A 128 15.42 13.86 -5.88
N ALA A 129 16.44 13.45 -6.64
CA ALA A 129 16.28 12.77 -7.92
C ALA A 129 15.51 11.44 -7.78
N GLU A 130 15.72 10.70 -6.69
CA GLU A 130 15.07 9.41 -6.48
C GLU A 130 13.60 9.60 -6.11
N ILE A 131 13.27 10.59 -5.26
CA ILE A 131 11.85 10.96 -5.02
C ILE A 131 11.18 11.40 -6.31
N SER A 132 11.89 12.17 -7.14
CA SER A 132 11.37 12.60 -8.43
C SER A 132 11.15 11.44 -9.41
N GLU A 133 11.95 10.39 -9.34
CA GLU A 133 11.83 9.18 -10.18
C GLU A 133 10.66 8.31 -9.69
N LEU A 134 10.61 7.98 -8.40
CA LEU A 134 9.52 7.24 -7.77
C LEU A 134 8.15 7.90 -8.05
N ALA A 135 8.09 9.23 -8.00
CA ALA A 135 6.86 9.96 -8.29
C ALA A 135 6.44 9.87 -9.77
N ARG A 136 7.40 9.79 -10.72
CA ARG A 136 7.10 9.60 -12.14
C ARG A 136 6.59 8.19 -12.41
N ASP A 137 7.27 7.19 -11.85
CA ASP A 137 6.88 5.79 -12.01
C ASP A 137 5.44 5.57 -11.48
N ALA A 138 5.15 6.05 -10.27
CA ALA A 138 3.81 5.98 -9.72
C ALA A 138 2.75 6.76 -10.53
N MET A 139 3.13 7.86 -11.16
CA MET A 139 2.23 8.58 -12.07
C MET A 139 1.93 7.79 -13.33
N ASP A 140 2.96 7.21 -13.95
CA ASP A 140 2.83 6.44 -15.18
C ASP A 140 1.98 5.18 -14.92
N ASP A 141 2.18 4.51 -13.78
CA ASP A 141 1.35 3.40 -13.33
C ASP A 141 -0.11 3.80 -13.09
N LEU A 142 -0.34 4.94 -12.42
CA LEU A 142 -1.69 5.45 -12.20
C LEU A 142 -2.38 5.79 -13.53
N GLN A 143 -1.68 6.44 -14.46
CA GLN A 143 -2.22 6.76 -15.79
C GLN A 143 -2.51 5.49 -16.59
N TYR A 144 -1.61 4.51 -16.55
CA TYR A 144 -1.79 3.22 -17.21
C TYR A 144 -3.03 2.50 -16.70
N THR A 145 -3.20 2.41 -15.37
CA THR A 145 -4.34 1.73 -14.75
C THR A 145 -5.67 2.46 -15.00
N LEU A 146 -5.67 3.79 -15.05
CA LEU A 146 -6.84 4.59 -15.43
C LEU A 146 -7.24 4.38 -16.90
N ALA A 147 -6.25 4.23 -17.79
CA ALA A 147 -6.48 3.98 -19.22
C ALA A 147 -6.89 2.52 -19.52
N HIS A 148 -6.51 1.57 -18.65
CA HIS A 148 -6.74 0.14 -18.84
C HIS A 148 -7.49 -0.49 -17.65
N PRO A 149 -8.77 -0.14 -17.43
CA PRO A 149 -9.54 -0.62 -16.29
C PRO A 149 -9.72 -2.16 -16.25
N SER A 150 -9.49 -2.85 -17.38
CA SER A 150 -9.60 -4.30 -17.52
C SER A 150 -8.27 -5.07 -17.35
N ALA A 151 -7.11 -4.41 -17.44
CA ALA A 151 -5.79 -5.06 -17.53
C ALA A 151 -5.28 -5.65 -16.19
N SER A 152 -6.10 -5.63 -15.15
CA SER A 152 -5.78 -6.22 -13.83
C SER A 152 -6.42 -7.58 -13.59
N GLN A 153 -7.09 -8.13 -14.61
CA GLN A 153 -7.31 -9.57 -14.66
C GLN A 153 -6.01 -10.16 -15.21
N GLY A 154 -5.29 -10.93 -14.38
CA GLY A 154 -4.05 -11.59 -14.77
C GLY A 154 -4.23 -12.53 -15.95
N GLU A 155 -4.21 -12.00 -17.17
CA GLU A 155 -3.99 -12.78 -18.37
C GLU A 155 -2.49 -13.07 -18.45
N GLU A 156 -2.08 -14.20 -17.87
CA GLU A 156 -0.85 -14.84 -18.33
C GLU A 156 -0.93 -15.00 -19.86
N PRO A 157 0.12 -14.63 -20.61
CA PRO A 157 0.15 -14.89 -22.04
C PRO A 157 0.05 -16.40 -22.25
N SER A 158 -1.08 -16.85 -22.81
CA SER A 158 -1.25 -18.22 -23.27
C SER A 158 -0.18 -18.51 -24.32
N VAL A 159 0.84 -19.27 -23.93
CA VAL A 159 1.82 -19.81 -24.88
C VAL A 159 1.06 -20.76 -25.81
N PRO A 160 1.08 -20.53 -27.13
CA PRO A 160 0.45 -21.48 -28.05
C PRO A 160 1.29 -22.76 -28.06
N ASP A 161 0.65 -23.88 -27.72
CA ASP A 161 1.20 -25.22 -27.91
C ASP A 161 1.62 -25.38 -29.38
N GLN A 162 2.91 -25.65 -29.60
CA GLN A 162 3.45 -26.13 -30.88
C GLN A 162 3.51 -27.65 -30.90
#